data_AF-R5AU82-F1
#
_entry.id   AF-R5AU82-F1
#
_cell.length_a   1.000
_cell.length_b   1.000
_cell.length_c   1.000
_cell.angle_alpha   90.00
_cell.angle_beta   90.00
_cell.angle_gamma   90.00
#
_symmetry.space_group_name_H-M   'P 1'
#
loop_
_entity.id
_entity.type
_entity.pdbx_description
1 polymer ?
#
loop_
_entity_poly.entity_id
_entity_poly.type
_entity_poly.pdbx_seq_one_letter_code
_entity_poly.pdbx_strand_id
1 'polypeptide(L)'
;MKEIPTSACDILSALGVNHTIRFTNSEFRAMPFRSLFGLSKLLKSYGIDSEAYELKDHALPEDMPLPFFAGVGGRYIVVTGVGADRVEYLDGGTPKALTRSRFDKLFNGIVMVCYPGDGACEPGYLLHRASKAGGQMLIGVAGRGWYQEEGKAPVEILPGTVINIPANAKHWHGAQADSWFAHLAFGVPGENTSTEWLEPVTDEEYDKLSK
;
A
#
# COMPACT_ATOMS: atom_id res chain seq x y z
N MET A 1 -21.37 2.56 2.77
CA MET A 1 -21.03 3.52 1.69
C MET A 1 -19.70 3.08 1.10
N LYS A 2 -19.53 3.08 -0.23
CA LYS A 2 -18.21 2.80 -0.83
C LYS A 2 -17.24 3.89 -0.41
N GLU A 3 -16.09 3.52 0.14
CA GLU A 3 -15.05 4.50 0.46
C GLU A 3 -14.52 5.16 -0.82
N ILE A 4 -14.25 6.47 -0.74
CA ILE A 4 -13.61 7.20 -1.83
C ILE A 4 -12.09 7.00 -1.73
N PRO A 5 -11.42 6.54 -2.80
CA PRO A 5 -9.96 6.39 -2.82
C PRO A 5 -9.23 7.70 -2.48
N THR A 6 -8.13 7.59 -1.76
CA THR A 6 -7.21 8.72 -1.55
C THR A 6 -6.18 8.80 -2.68
N SER A 7 -5.38 9.87 -2.69
CA SER A 7 -4.30 10.00 -3.67
C SER A 7 -3.24 8.88 -3.53
N ALA A 8 -3.13 8.23 -2.36
CA ALA A 8 -2.32 7.03 -2.18
C ALA A 8 -2.92 5.82 -2.94
N CYS A 9 -4.23 5.60 -2.85
CA CYS A 9 -4.91 4.58 -3.65
C CYS A 9 -4.77 4.85 -5.15
N ASP A 10 -4.90 6.12 -5.56
CA ASP A 10 -4.78 6.52 -6.96
C ASP A 10 -3.41 6.16 -7.54
N ILE A 11 -2.31 6.43 -6.82
CA ILE A 11 -0.96 6.09 -7.32
C ILE A 11 -0.73 4.59 -7.33
N LEU A 12 -1.18 3.85 -6.31
CA LEU A 12 -1.04 2.40 -6.25
C LEU A 12 -1.82 1.74 -7.39
N SER A 13 -3.04 2.21 -7.65
CA SER A 13 -3.86 1.75 -8.79
C SER A 13 -3.17 2.04 -10.12
N ALA A 14 -2.63 3.25 -10.30
CA ALA A 14 -1.94 3.63 -11.53
C ALA A 14 -0.64 2.85 -11.77
N LEU A 15 0.05 2.46 -10.69
CA LEU A 15 1.24 1.60 -10.73
C LEU A 15 0.91 0.11 -10.93
N GLY A 16 -0.37 -0.27 -10.90
CA GLY A 16 -0.79 -1.68 -10.94
C GLY A 16 -0.44 -2.45 -9.66
N VAL A 17 -0.24 -1.75 -8.54
CA VAL A 17 0.08 -2.34 -7.25
C VAL A 17 -1.21 -2.77 -6.55
N ASN A 18 -1.29 -4.05 -6.24
CA ASN A 18 -2.44 -4.62 -5.55
C ASN A 18 -2.57 -4.02 -4.15
N HIS A 19 -3.75 -3.48 -3.84
CA HIS A 19 -4.09 -2.88 -2.55
C HIS A 19 -5.60 -2.88 -2.33
N THR A 20 -6.02 -2.74 -1.08
CA THR A 20 -7.43 -2.50 -0.72
C THR A 20 -7.62 -1.01 -0.44
N ILE A 21 -8.73 -0.45 -0.93
CA ILE A 21 -9.05 0.98 -0.71
C ILE A 21 -9.11 1.28 0.79
N ARG A 22 -9.69 0.37 1.58
CA ARG A 22 -9.88 0.52 3.02
C ARG A 22 -8.55 0.60 3.77
N PHE A 23 -7.63 -0.33 3.55
CA PHE A 23 -6.35 -0.35 4.24
C PHE A 23 -5.51 0.88 3.87
N THR A 24 -5.32 1.14 2.57
CA THR A 24 -4.56 2.32 2.12
C THR A 24 -5.18 3.62 2.63
N ASN A 25 -6.50 3.76 2.60
CA ASN A 25 -7.16 4.94 3.15
C ASN A 25 -6.96 5.09 4.65
N SER A 26 -7.03 4.00 5.41
CA SER A 26 -6.77 3.99 6.85
C SER A 26 -5.36 4.50 7.14
N GLU A 27 -4.35 3.88 6.51
CA GLU A 27 -2.96 4.28 6.66
C GLU A 27 -2.75 5.74 6.24
N PHE A 28 -3.33 6.15 5.12
CA PHE A 28 -3.23 7.53 4.64
C PHE A 28 -3.84 8.55 5.61
N ARG A 29 -5.00 8.21 6.19
CA ARG A 29 -5.73 9.08 7.12
C ARG A 29 -5.07 9.13 8.51
N ALA A 30 -4.40 8.06 8.93
CA ALA A 30 -3.69 7.95 10.19
C ALA A 30 -2.36 8.72 10.21
N MET A 31 -1.83 9.12 9.04
CA MET A 31 -0.59 9.89 8.97
C MET A 31 -0.69 11.21 9.75
N PRO A 32 0.28 11.51 10.65
CA PRO A 32 0.25 12.73 11.47
C PRO A 32 0.30 14.01 10.64
N PHE A 33 0.78 13.95 9.39
CA PHE A 33 0.69 15.02 8.40
C PHE A 33 0.50 14.42 7.00
N ARG A 34 -0.53 14.86 6.27
CA ARG A 34 -0.81 14.42 4.88
C ARG A 34 0.09 15.15 3.89
N SER A 35 1.40 14.92 4.02
CA SER A 35 2.45 15.51 3.20
C SER A 35 3.02 14.50 2.20
N LEU A 36 3.81 14.96 1.22
CA LEU A 36 4.56 14.06 0.34
C LEU A 36 5.54 13.17 1.12
N PHE A 37 6.10 13.65 2.23
CA PHE A 37 6.94 12.83 3.08
C PHE A 37 6.17 11.71 3.76
N GLY A 38 4.94 11.98 4.24
CA GLY A 38 4.07 10.93 4.75
C GLY A 38 3.74 9.90 3.66
N LEU A 39 3.34 10.38 2.48
CA LEU A 39 3.07 9.54 1.32
C LEU A 39 4.27 8.68 0.94
N SER A 40 5.49 9.23 0.92
CA SER A 40 6.68 8.43 0.60
C SER A 40 6.96 7.34 1.64
N LYS A 41 6.65 7.58 2.93
CA LYS A 41 6.73 6.54 3.97
C LYS A 41 5.68 5.45 3.81
N LEU A 42 4.44 5.83 3.49
CA LEU A 42 3.39 4.85 3.17
C LEU A 42 3.79 4.03 1.94
N LEU A 43 4.21 4.66 0.84
CA LEU A 43 4.63 3.95 -0.36
C LEU A 43 5.83 3.03 -0.09
N LYS A 44 6.75 3.44 0.78
CA LYS A 44 7.87 2.58 1.20
C LYS A 44 7.40 1.31 1.91
N SER A 45 6.28 1.33 2.65
CA SER A 45 5.71 0.11 3.25
C SER A 45 5.14 -0.84 2.22
N TYR A 46 4.79 -0.35 1.03
CA TYR A 46 4.38 -1.14 -0.13
C TYR A 46 5.56 -1.63 -0.98
N GLY A 47 6.81 -1.37 -0.56
CA GLY A 47 7.99 -1.69 -1.37
C GLY A 47 8.21 -0.74 -2.55
N ILE A 48 7.65 0.47 -2.50
CA ILE A 48 7.75 1.49 -3.56
C ILE A 48 8.70 2.58 -3.09
N ASP A 49 9.80 2.76 -3.81
CA ASP A 49 10.69 3.90 -3.63
C ASP A 49 10.12 5.14 -4.32
N SER A 50 10.47 6.32 -3.83
CA SER A 50 9.97 7.57 -4.41
C SER A 50 10.97 8.70 -4.29
N GLU A 51 10.98 9.56 -5.29
CA GLU A 51 11.83 10.75 -5.34
C GLU A 51 10.96 11.97 -5.65
N ALA A 52 11.13 13.02 -4.83
CA ALA A 52 10.40 14.28 -5.00
C ALA A 52 11.34 15.36 -5.53
N TYR A 53 10.86 16.11 -6.52
CA TYR A 53 11.60 17.19 -7.17
C TYR A 53 10.79 18.48 -7.17
N GLU A 54 11.50 19.60 -7.11
CA GLU A 54 10.97 20.94 -7.35
C GLU A 54 11.49 21.44 -8.71
N LEU A 55 10.59 21.57 -9.68
CA LEU A 55 10.87 22.08 -11.01
C LEU A 55 10.77 23.60 -10.99
N LYS A 56 11.90 24.31 -11.00
CA LYS A 56 11.97 25.77 -10.77
C LYS A 56 11.25 26.61 -11.82
N ASP A 57 11.11 26.11 -13.04
CA ASP A 57 10.38 26.77 -14.13
C ASP A 57 8.87 26.48 -14.11
N HIS A 58 8.43 25.64 -13.17
CA HIS A 58 7.06 25.12 -13.08
C HIS A 58 6.57 24.53 -14.41
N ALA A 59 7.46 23.95 -15.20
CA ALA A 59 7.12 23.26 -16.44
C ALA A 59 7.31 21.75 -16.25
N LEU A 60 6.36 20.93 -16.71
CA LEU A 60 6.55 19.49 -16.77
C LEU A 60 7.38 19.10 -18.00
N PRO A 61 8.50 18.37 -17.83
CA PRO A 61 9.17 17.65 -18.90
C PRO A 61 8.20 16.72 -19.67
N GLU A 62 8.41 16.60 -20.97
CA GLU A 62 7.60 15.71 -21.83
C GLU A 62 7.89 14.22 -21.55
N ASP A 63 9.09 13.90 -21.09
CA ASP A 63 9.58 12.55 -20.83
C ASP A 63 9.46 12.14 -19.35
N MET A 64 8.62 12.82 -18.58
CA MET A 64 8.47 12.53 -17.16
C MET A 64 7.96 11.09 -16.95
N PRO A 65 8.62 10.28 -16.09
CA PRO A 65 8.17 8.93 -15.79
C PRO A 65 6.78 8.94 -15.15
N LEU A 66 5.86 8.21 -15.76
CA LEU A 66 4.48 8.05 -15.29
C LEU A 66 4.33 6.73 -14.52
N PRO A 67 3.39 6.65 -13.56
CA PRO A 67 2.61 7.76 -12.97
C PRO A 67 3.41 8.51 -11.89
N PHE A 68 3.03 9.77 -11.61
CA PHE A 68 3.66 10.58 -10.57
C PHE A 68 2.66 11.50 -9.87
N PHE A 69 3.00 11.96 -8.67
CA PHE A 69 2.23 13.02 -8.02
C PHE A 69 2.63 14.38 -8.55
N ALA A 70 1.66 15.25 -8.84
CA ALA A 70 1.88 16.65 -9.19
C ALA A 70 1.14 17.57 -8.21
N GLY A 71 1.81 18.60 -7.72
CA GLY A 71 1.19 19.68 -6.95
C GLY A 71 0.42 20.63 -7.86
N VAL A 72 -0.91 20.59 -7.81
CA VAL A 72 -1.80 21.37 -8.68
C VAL A 72 -2.89 22.04 -7.84
N GLY A 73 -2.93 23.37 -7.85
CA GLY A 73 -4.00 24.14 -7.19
C GLY A 73 -4.10 23.89 -5.68
N GLY A 74 -2.96 23.69 -5.00
CA GLY A 74 -2.91 23.50 -3.54
C GLY A 74 -3.17 22.06 -3.07
N ARG A 75 -3.28 21.09 -3.98
CA ARG A 75 -3.40 19.66 -3.66
C ARG A 75 -2.47 18.83 -4.55
N TYR A 76 -2.30 17.56 -4.20
CA TYR A 76 -1.60 16.59 -5.05
C TYR A 76 -2.60 15.76 -5.85
N ILE A 77 -2.33 15.60 -7.15
CA ILE A 77 -3.05 14.69 -8.05
C ILE A 77 -2.07 13.65 -8.60
N VAL A 78 -2.57 12.51 -9.05
CA VAL A 78 -1.75 11.46 -9.66
C VAL A 78 -1.85 11.59 -11.17
N VAL A 79 -0.80 12.09 -11.81
CA VAL A 79 -0.72 12.22 -13.27
C VAL A 79 -0.43 10.85 -13.88
N THR A 80 -1.25 10.47 -14.85
CA THR A 80 -1.18 9.16 -15.55
C THR A 80 -0.91 9.31 -17.04
N GLY A 81 -0.96 10.53 -17.59
CA GLY A 81 -0.65 10.82 -18.98
C GLY A 81 -0.32 12.29 -19.20
N VAL A 82 0.72 12.57 -19.99
CA VAL A 82 1.09 13.93 -20.40
C VAL A 82 1.08 13.97 -21.92
N GLY A 83 0.18 14.76 -22.49
CA GLY A 83 0.11 15.02 -23.93
C GLY A 83 0.32 16.50 -24.26
N ALA A 84 0.37 16.80 -25.55
CA ALA A 84 0.54 18.18 -26.03
C ALA A 84 -0.60 19.10 -25.57
N ASP A 85 -1.85 18.64 -25.66
CA ASP A 85 -3.03 19.47 -25.39
C ASP A 85 -3.66 19.24 -24.00
N ARG A 86 -3.34 18.12 -23.35
CA ARG A 86 -3.97 17.71 -22.09
C ARG A 86 -3.03 16.94 -21.17
N VAL A 87 -3.34 17.00 -19.88
CA VAL A 87 -2.73 16.16 -18.83
C VAL A 87 -3.84 15.32 -18.21
N GLU A 88 -3.64 14.01 -18.18
CA GLU A 88 -4.55 13.01 -17.61
C GLU A 88 -4.12 12.65 -16.20
N TYR A 89 -5.08 12.49 -15.30
CA TYR A 89 -4.82 12.22 -13.89
C TYR A 89 -5.95 11.45 -13.22
N LEU A 90 -5.64 10.81 -12.09
CA LEU A 90 -6.62 10.20 -11.19
C LEU A 90 -6.92 11.12 -10.01
N ASP A 91 -8.19 11.11 -9.60
CA ASP A 91 -8.69 11.87 -8.44
C ASP A 91 -9.86 11.11 -7.82
N GLY A 92 -9.56 10.38 -6.75
CA GLY A 92 -10.54 9.57 -6.03
C GLY A 92 -11.03 8.37 -6.84
N GLY A 93 -10.10 7.66 -7.49
CA GLY A 93 -10.35 6.51 -8.35
C GLY A 93 -11.00 6.84 -9.69
N THR A 94 -11.20 8.14 -9.99
CA THR A 94 -11.86 8.58 -11.22
C THR A 94 -10.83 9.20 -12.17
N PRO A 95 -10.70 8.68 -13.41
CA PRO A 95 -9.91 9.33 -14.46
C PRO A 95 -10.47 10.70 -14.83
N LYS A 96 -9.59 11.68 -14.91
CA LYS A 96 -9.88 13.08 -15.27
C LYS A 96 -8.79 13.63 -16.18
N ALA A 97 -9.08 14.78 -16.79
CA ALA A 97 -8.10 15.49 -17.61
C ALA A 97 -8.22 17.01 -17.44
N LEU A 98 -7.10 17.71 -17.55
CA LEU A 98 -7.00 19.16 -17.69
C LEU A 98 -6.42 19.49 -19.07
N THR A 99 -6.79 20.63 -19.64
CA THR A 99 -6.04 21.17 -20.78
C THR A 99 -4.63 21.53 -20.32
N ARG A 100 -3.63 21.43 -21.21
CA ARG A 100 -2.23 21.73 -20.89
C ARG A 100 -2.07 23.13 -20.30
N SER A 101 -2.67 24.13 -20.95
CA SER A 101 -2.69 25.52 -20.46
C SER A 101 -3.31 25.69 -19.06
N ARG A 102 -4.33 24.89 -18.71
CA ARG A 102 -4.92 24.94 -17.38
C ARG A 102 -4.04 24.25 -16.34
N PHE A 103 -3.40 23.15 -16.71
CA PHE A 103 -2.44 22.45 -15.86
C PHE A 103 -1.26 23.38 -15.52
N ASP A 104 -0.61 23.96 -16.53
CA ASP A 104 0.60 24.78 -16.35
C ASP A 104 0.33 26.01 -15.46
N LYS A 105 -0.89 26.57 -15.50
CA LYS A 105 -1.29 27.68 -14.61
C LYS A 105 -1.46 27.28 -13.15
N LEU A 106 -1.80 26.02 -12.88
CA LEU A 106 -2.13 25.52 -11.55
C LEU A 106 -0.99 24.71 -10.93
N PHE A 107 -0.07 24.22 -11.75
CA PHE A 107 1.07 23.42 -11.32
C PHE A 107 2.07 24.29 -10.56
N ASN A 108 2.54 23.78 -9.42
CA ASN A 108 3.41 24.51 -8.51
C ASN A 108 4.88 24.06 -8.58
N GLY A 109 5.25 23.26 -9.59
CA GLY A 109 6.61 22.74 -9.74
C GLY A 109 6.92 21.49 -8.93
N ILE A 110 6.07 21.09 -7.98
CA ILE A 110 6.35 19.92 -7.13
C ILE A 110 5.88 18.64 -7.81
N VAL A 111 6.81 17.70 -7.98
CA VAL A 111 6.52 16.35 -8.45
C VAL A 111 7.09 15.30 -7.51
N MET A 112 6.45 14.13 -7.43
CA MET A 112 7.01 12.95 -6.79
C MET A 112 6.80 11.73 -7.67
N VAL A 113 7.90 11.17 -8.17
CA VAL A 113 7.94 9.97 -9.01
C VAL A 113 8.04 8.75 -8.10
N CYS A 114 7.35 7.67 -8.47
CA CYS A 114 7.28 6.43 -7.71
C CYS A 114 7.87 5.28 -8.52
N TYR A 115 8.71 4.47 -7.87
CA TYR A 115 9.45 3.36 -8.46
C TYR A 115 9.08 2.08 -7.69
N PRO A 116 8.10 1.29 -8.16
CA PRO A 116 7.73 0.05 -7.49
C PRO A 116 8.86 -0.98 -7.62
N GLY A 117 9.27 -1.56 -6.51
CA GLY A 117 10.20 -2.69 -6.51
C GLY A 117 9.54 -3.99 -6.96
N ASP A 118 10.36 -5.02 -7.23
CA ASP A 118 9.88 -6.37 -7.51
C ASP A 118 9.06 -6.89 -6.31
N GLY A 119 7.77 -7.16 -6.54
CA GLY A 119 6.84 -7.60 -5.49
C GLY A 119 6.20 -6.47 -4.67
N ALA A 120 6.21 -5.23 -5.16
CA ALA A 120 5.45 -4.15 -4.53
C ALA A 120 3.96 -4.51 -4.40
N CYS A 121 3.46 -4.53 -3.18
CA CYS A 121 2.09 -4.90 -2.85
C CYS A 121 1.67 -4.25 -1.53
N GLU A 122 0.37 -4.19 -1.29
CA GLU A 122 -0.12 -4.00 0.07
C GLU A 122 0.46 -5.07 0.99
N PRO A 123 0.99 -4.68 2.17
CA PRO A 123 1.39 -5.64 3.18
C PRO A 123 0.20 -6.56 3.52
N GLY A 124 0.28 -7.81 3.09
CA GLY A 124 -0.86 -8.73 3.08
C GLY A 124 -0.42 -10.17 3.26
N TYR A 125 -0.96 -11.09 2.44
CA TYR A 125 -0.49 -12.48 2.48
C TYR A 125 1.02 -12.52 2.28
N LEU A 126 1.67 -13.35 3.07
CA LEU A 126 3.11 -13.52 3.07
C LEU A 126 3.47 -14.99 3.22
N LEU A 127 4.67 -15.32 2.76
CA LEU A 127 5.17 -16.68 2.70
C LEU A 127 6.63 -16.70 3.12
N HIS A 128 6.90 -17.36 4.25
CA HIS A 128 8.27 -17.55 4.74
C HIS A 128 8.88 -18.74 4.02
N ARG A 129 9.68 -18.47 2.99
CA ARG A 129 10.41 -19.49 2.22
C ARG A 129 11.52 -20.07 3.08
N ALA A 130 11.70 -21.38 2.99
CA ALA A 130 12.86 -22.08 3.48
C ALA A 130 12.98 -23.42 2.76
N SER A 131 14.20 -23.86 2.47
CA SER A 131 14.45 -25.18 1.89
C SER A 131 14.33 -26.31 2.92
N LYS A 132 14.54 -25.99 4.21
CA LYS A 132 14.43 -26.92 5.33
C LYS A 132 14.19 -26.15 6.63
N ALA A 133 13.28 -26.67 7.47
CA ALA A 133 12.82 -25.99 8.68
C ALA A 133 12.35 -24.54 8.38
N GLY A 134 12.33 -23.64 9.36
CA GLY A 134 11.90 -22.26 9.17
C GLY A 134 10.41 -22.01 9.36
N GLY A 135 9.98 -20.79 9.02
CA GLY A 135 8.62 -20.30 9.22
C GLY A 135 8.59 -19.09 10.14
N GLN A 136 7.44 -18.86 10.77
CA GLN A 136 7.23 -17.75 11.70
C GLN A 136 6.42 -18.20 12.91
N MET A 137 6.67 -17.58 14.05
CA MET A 137 5.86 -17.75 15.25
C MET A 137 5.25 -16.40 15.64
N LEU A 138 3.96 -16.41 15.97
CA LEU A 138 3.25 -15.26 16.51
C LEU A 138 2.86 -15.51 17.96
N ILE A 139 2.95 -14.47 18.79
CA ILE A 139 2.43 -14.47 20.16
C ILE A 139 1.55 -13.24 20.34
N GLY A 140 0.25 -13.43 20.53
CA GLY A 140 -0.68 -12.34 20.82
C GLY A 140 -0.34 -11.68 22.16
N VAL A 141 -0.29 -10.35 22.18
CA VAL A 141 0.07 -9.57 23.38
C VAL A 141 -1.11 -8.75 23.88
N ALA A 142 -1.86 -8.12 22.97
CA ALA A 142 -2.98 -7.26 23.34
C ALA A 142 -4.00 -7.12 22.19
N GLY A 143 -5.25 -6.79 22.53
CA GLY A 143 -6.32 -6.64 21.55
C GLY A 143 -6.80 -7.98 20.95
N ARG A 144 -7.47 -7.92 19.79
CA ARG A 144 -7.97 -9.10 19.07
C ARG A 144 -7.59 -9.04 17.59
N GLY A 145 -7.01 -10.13 17.09
CA GLY A 145 -6.55 -10.26 15.72
C GLY A 145 -7.05 -11.52 15.03
N TRP A 146 -6.74 -11.60 13.75
CA TRP A 146 -6.92 -12.76 12.90
C TRP A 146 -5.57 -13.30 12.43
N TYR A 147 -5.49 -14.62 12.32
CA TYR A 147 -4.52 -15.34 11.51
C TYR A 147 -5.29 -16.24 10.55
N GLN A 148 -4.83 -16.36 9.32
CA GLN A 148 -5.39 -17.37 8.41
C GLN A 148 -4.34 -17.83 7.41
N GLU A 149 -4.23 -19.15 7.27
CA GLU A 149 -3.54 -19.79 6.15
C GLU A 149 -4.49 -19.95 4.97
N GLU A 150 -3.97 -19.85 3.75
CA GLU A 150 -4.76 -20.03 2.53
C GLU A 150 -5.55 -21.35 2.57
N GLY A 151 -6.86 -21.25 2.27
CA GLY A 151 -7.77 -22.39 2.25
C GLY A 151 -8.18 -22.93 3.63
N LYS A 152 -7.67 -22.38 4.74
CA LYS A 152 -8.06 -22.76 6.11
C LYS A 152 -9.04 -21.77 6.71
N ALA A 153 -9.74 -22.22 7.76
CA ALA A 153 -10.56 -21.34 8.57
C ALA A 153 -9.68 -20.31 9.32
N PRO A 154 -10.16 -19.08 9.49
CA PRO A 154 -9.47 -18.06 10.27
C PRO A 154 -9.37 -18.49 11.75
N VAL A 155 -8.28 -18.10 12.40
CA VAL A 155 -8.00 -18.36 13.81
C VAL A 155 -7.89 -17.02 14.53
N GLU A 156 -8.66 -16.86 15.60
CA GLU A 156 -8.61 -15.65 16.44
C GLU A 156 -7.31 -15.63 17.26
N ILE A 157 -6.66 -14.47 17.28
CA ILE A 157 -5.46 -14.23 18.08
C ILE A 157 -5.83 -13.30 19.25
N LEU A 158 -5.75 -13.83 20.46
CA LEU A 158 -5.95 -13.11 21.72
C LEU A 158 -4.61 -13.01 22.48
N PRO A 159 -4.53 -12.22 23.56
CA PRO A 159 -3.36 -12.21 24.42
C PRO A 159 -3.05 -13.61 24.94
N GLY A 160 -1.82 -14.08 24.70
CA GLY A 160 -1.37 -15.43 25.03
C GLY A 160 -1.58 -16.49 23.93
N THR A 161 -2.32 -16.20 22.85
CA THR A 161 -2.41 -17.10 21.70
C THR A 161 -1.05 -17.23 21.03
N VAL A 162 -0.59 -18.46 20.82
CA VAL A 162 0.65 -18.77 20.09
C VAL A 162 0.30 -19.46 18.78
N ILE A 163 0.74 -18.88 17.66
CA ILE A 163 0.57 -19.45 16.32
C ILE A 163 1.94 -19.85 15.79
N ASN A 164 2.08 -21.12 15.40
CA ASN A 164 3.25 -21.59 14.66
C ASN A 164 2.88 -21.70 13.19
N ILE A 165 3.58 -20.94 12.36
CA ILE A 165 3.35 -20.82 10.93
C ILE A 165 4.48 -21.56 10.22
N PRO A 166 4.20 -22.72 9.59
CA PRO A 166 5.24 -23.49 8.93
C PRO A 166 5.81 -22.73 7.73
N ALA A 167 7.08 -23.00 7.40
CA ALA A 167 7.68 -22.50 6.17
C ALA A 167 6.84 -22.90 4.95
N ASN A 168 6.83 -22.01 3.96
CA ASN A 168 6.11 -22.13 2.71
C ASN A 168 4.58 -22.12 2.81
N ALA A 169 4.00 -21.87 3.99
CA ALA A 169 2.58 -21.61 4.12
C ALA A 169 2.26 -20.16 3.72
N LYS A 170 1.38 -20.01 2.74
CA LYS A 170 0.76 -18.72 2.42
C LYS A 170 -0.23 -18.38 3.52
N HIS A 171 -0.04 -17.25 4.18
CA HIS A 171 -0.87 -16.83 5.30
C HIS A 171 -0.91 -15.32 5.45
N TRP A 172 -1.86 -14.82 6.22
CA TRP A 172 -1.88 -13.43 6.70
C TRP A 172 -2.23 -13.40 8.18
N HIS A 173 -1.91 -12.28 8.81
CA HIS A 173 -2.38 -11.96 10.16
C HIS A 173 -2.57 -10.45 10.29
N GLY A 174 -3.52 -10.04 11.12
CA GLY A 174 -3.90 -8.64 11.26
C GLY A 174 -4.91 -8.43 12.38
N ALA A 175 -5.35 -7.19 12.58
CA ALA A 175 -6.40 -6.89 13.56
C ALA A 175 -7.76 -7.45 13.13
N GLN A 176 -8.70 -7.63 14.06
CA GLN A 176 -10.13 -7.77 13.75
C GLN A 176 -10.73 -6.43 13.33
N ALA A 177 -11.87 -6.46 12.63
CA ALA A 177 -12.48 -5.28 12.02
C ALA A 177 -12.90 -4.19 13.04
N ASP A 178 -13.16 -4.59 14.28
CA ASP A 178 -13.68 -3.74 15.36
C ASP A 178 -12.70 -3.57 16.54
N SER A 179 -11.47 -4.08 16.41
CA SER A 179 -10.49 -4.10 17.50
C SER A 179 -9.12 -3.63 17.03
N TRP A 180 -8.38 -2.98 17.92
CA TRP A 180 -6.93 -2.87 17.78
C TRP A 180 -6.26 -4.21 18.15
N PHE A 181 -5.02 -4.41 17.75
CA PHE A 181 -4.29 -5.67 17.96
C PHE A 181 -2.78 -5.44 18.02
N ALA A 182 -2.09 -6.20 18.87
CA ALA A 182 -0.64 -6.25 18.95
C ALA A 182 -0.15 -7.69 19.20
N HIS A 183 0.88 -8.11 18.46
CA HIS A 183 1.56 -9.39 18.64
C HIS A 183 3.08 -9.24 18.56
N LEU A 184 3.79 -10.28 18.98
CA LEU A 184 5.21 -10.48 18.68
C LEU A 184 5.32 -11.45 17.51
N ALA A 185 6.19 -11.15 16.55
CA ALA A 185 6.48 -12.02 15.41
C ALA A 185 7.96 -12.40 15.39
N PHE A 186 8.23 -13.71 15.39
CA PHE A 186 9.59 -14.27 15.39
C PHE A 186 9.81 -15.12 14.15
N GLY A 187 10.93 -14.92 13.46
CA GLY A 187 11.39 -15.87 12.44
C GLY A 187 11.87 -17.16 13.10
N VAL A 188 11.38 -18.30 12.63
CA VAL A 188 11.91 -19.61 13.06
C VAL A 188 13.16 -19.91 12.23
N PRO A 189 14.28 -20.36 12.82
CA PRO A 189 15.49 -20.70 12.08
C PRO A 189 15.24 -21.78 11.00
N GLY A 190 15.84 -21.57 9.83
CA GLY A 190 15.77 -22.49 8.69
C GLY A 190 16.92 -22.27 7.71
N GLU A 191 17.00 -23.11 6.69
CA GLU A 191 18.00 -23.00 5.61
C GLU A 191 17.44 -22.20 4.42
N ASN A 192 18.26 -21.33 3.83
CA ASN A 192 17.92 -20.48 2.67
C ASN A 192 16.60 -19.72 2.86
N THR A 193 16.48 -19.01 3.99
CA THR A 193 15.24 -18.35 4.36
C THR A 193 15.05 -17.03 3.61
N SER A 194 13.81 -16.74 3.23
CA SER A 194 13.40 -15.43 2.73
C SER A 194 11.92 -15.21 3.03
N THR A 195 11.47 -13.96 2.99
CA THR A 195 10.05 -13.62 3.05
C THR A 195 9.61 -13.15 1.67
N GLU A 196 8.58 -13.79 1.14
CA GLU A 196 7.92 -13.39 -0.09
C GLU A 196 6.57 -12.78 0.27
N TRP A 197 6.36 -11.53 -0.15
CA TRP A 197 5.08 -10.86 -0.05
C TRP A 197 4.26 -11.19 -1.27
N LEU A 198 2.99 -11.52 -1.05
CA LEU A 198 2.06 -11.99 -2.08
C LEU A 198 0.96 -10.95 -2.27
N GLU A 199 -0.21 -11.37 -2.76
CA GLU A 199 -1.35 -10.48 -2.91
C GLU A 199 -1.94 -10.04 -1.56
N PRO A 200 -2.59 -8.87 -1.49
CA PRO A 200 -3.38 -8.49 -0.33
C PRO A 200 -4.53 -9.45 -0.08
N VAL A 201 -4.93 -9.53 1.19
CA VAL A 201 -6.24 -10.07 1.57
C VAL A 201 -7.31 -9.13 1.02
N THR A 202 -8.24 -9.64 0.22
CA THR A 202 -9.29 -8.79 -0.35
C THR A 202 -10.28 -8.32 0.72
N ASP A 203 -10.94 -7.17 0.50
CA ASP A 203 -12.00 -6.71 1.39
C ASP A 203 -13.13 -7.75 1.49
N GLU A 204 -13.47 -8.43 0.39
CA GLU A 204 -14.48 -9.49 0.36
C GLU A 204 -14.08 -10.74 1.16
N GLU A 205 -12.80 -11.12 1.18
CA GLU A 205 -12.30 -12.22 2.02
C GLU A 205 -12.32 -11.84 3.48
N TYR A 206 -11.85 -10.63 3.81
CA TYR A 206 -11.79 -10.14 5.17
C TYR A 206 -13.19 -9.90 5.78
N ASP A 207 -14.14 -9.39 4.99
CA ASP A 207 -15.50 -9.12 5.46
C ASP A 207 -16.34 -10.40 5.69
N LYS A 208 -15.89 -11.56 5.20
CA LYS A 208 -16.48 -12.87 5.54
C LYS A 208 -16.12 -13.34 6.94
N LEU A 209 -15.09 -12.76 7.54
CA LEU A 209 -14.66 -13.10 8.90
C LEU A 209 -15.67 -12.53 9.89
N SER A 210 -15.93 -13.24 10.98
CA SER A 210 -16.80 -12.71 12.04
C SER A 210 -16.19 -11.44 12.61
N LYS A 211 -17.07 -10.51 13.01
CA LYS A 211 -16.68 -9.35 13.81
C LYS A 211 -16.53 -9.77 15.26
#